data_AF-A0A9D6J5D0-F1
#
_entry.id   AF-A0A9D6J5D0-F1
#
_cell.length_a   1.000
_cell.length_b   1.000
_cell.length_c   1.000
_cell.angle_alpha   90.00
_cell.angle_beta   90.00
_cell.angle_gamma   90.00
#
_symmetry.space_group_name_H-M   'P 1'
#
loop_
_entity.id
_entity.type
_entity.pdbx_description
1 polymer ?
#
loop_
_entity_poly.entity_id
_entity_poly.type
_entity_poly.pdbx_seq_one_letter_code
_entity_poly.pdbx_strand_id
1 'polypeptide(L)' 'MRFDLPVVGLDTTSTLTKVNARCLAIEEKKTLLLDRIDLVTMANSANLAIVVI' A
#
# COMPACT_ATOMS: atom_id res chain seq x y z
N MET A 1 -7.45 17.03 0.20
CA MET A 1 -8.68 16.72 0.96
C MET A 1 -8.30 15.82 2.13
N ARG A 2 -8.87 16.03 3.31
CA ARG A 2 -8.58 15.21 4.50
C ARG A 2 -9.56 14.04 4.52
N PHE A 3 -9.05 12.82 4.39
CA PHE A 3 -9.81 11.59 4.56
C PHE A 3 -9.67 11.15 6.03
N ASP A 4 -10.79 10.79 6.67
CA ASP A 4 -10.81 10.32 8.06
C ASP A 4 -10.38 8.84 8.19
N LEU A 5 -9.87 8.25 7.10
CA LEU A 5 -9.39 6.88 7.02
C LEU A 5 -7.93 6.86 6.55
N PRO A 6 -7.16 5.84 6.97
CA PRO A 6 -5.85 5.53 6.40
C PRO A 6 -5.91 5.48 4.86
N VAL A 7 -4.94 6.14 4.22
CA VAL A 7 -4.79 6.17 2.76
C VAL A 7 -3.43 5.60 2.38
N VAL A 8 -3.41 4.66 1.45
CA VAL A 8 -2.19 4.04 0.91
C VAL A 8 -2.17 4.26 -0.59
N GLY A 9 -1.06 4.80 -1.09
CA GLY A 9 -0.84 5.09 -2.51
C GLY A 9 0.57 4.72 -2.96
N LEU A 10 0.94 5.16 -4.16
CA LEU A 10 2.26 4.90 -4.75
C LEU A 10 3.42 5.43 -3.89
N ASP A 11 3.24 6.58 -3.23
CA ASP A 11 4.26 7.16 -2.34
C ASP A 11 4.54 6.26 -1.13
N THR A 12 3.48 5.63 -0.57
CA THR A 12 3.59 4.68 0.54
C THR A 12 4.38 3.46 0.09
N THR A 13 4.00 2.86 -1.05
CA THR A 13 4.68 1.69 -1.62
C THR A 13 6.14 2.01 -1.94
N SER A 14 6.43 3.18 -2.52
CA SER A 14 7.79 3.67 -2.78
C SER A 14 8.63 3.77 -1.51
N THR A 15 8.05 4.32 -0.45
CA THR A 15 8.72 4.44 0.85
C THR A 15 9.00 3.06 1.47
N LEU A 16 8.04 2.15 1.42
CA LEU A 16 8.18 0.78 1.91
C LEU A 16 9.26 0.00 1.13
N THR A 17 9.31 0.17 -0.19
CA THR A 17 10.35 -0.43 -1.02
C THR A 17 11.74 0.10 -0.68
N LYS A 18 11.89 1.42 -0.45
CA LYS A 18 13.19 2.03 -0.09
C LYS A 18 13.77 1.46 1.21
N VAL A 19 12.92 1.10 2.17
CA VAL A 19 13.34 0.52 3.45
C VAL A 19 13.38 -1.02 3.43
N ASN A 20 13.20 -1.65 2.26
CA ASN A 20 13.14 -3.10 2.08
C ASN A 20 12.04 -3.78 2.94
N ALA A 21 10.91 -3.10 3.15
CA ALA A 21 9.77 -3.70 3.81
C ALA A 21 9.23 -4.89 2.98
N ARG A 22 8.69 -5.90 3.66
CA ARG A 22 8.22 -7.14 3.03
C ARG A 22 6.71 -7.36 3.09
N CYS A 23 6.01 -6.67 3.99
CA CYS A 23 4.57 -6.82 4.16
C CYS A 23 3.91 -5.49 4.55
N LEU A 24 2.77 -5.22 3.95
CA LEU A 24 1.82 -4.18 4.33
C LEU A 24 0.47 -4.84 4.65
N ALA A 25 0.09 -4.83 5.92
CA ALA A 25 -1.23 -5.29 6.36
C ALA A 25 -2.20 -4.11 6.42
N ILE A 26 -3.40 -4.29 5.87
CA ILE A 26 -4.46 -3.29 5.85
C ILE A 26 -5.76 -3.89 6.38
N GLU A 27 -6.56 -3.10 7.10
CA GLU A 27 -7.88 -3.54 7.57
C GLU A 27 -8.91 -3.49 6.44
N GLU A 28 -9.74 -4.54 6.33
CA GLU A 28 -10.84 -4.59 5.37
C GLU A 28 -11.76 -3.36 5.56
N LYS A 29 -12.13 -2.70 4.45
CA LYS A 29 -13.05 -1.55 4.39
C LYS A 29 -12.66 -0.31 5.21
N LYS A 30 -11.47 -0.29 5.81
CA LYS A 30 -10.96 0.84 6.61
C LYS A 30 -9.74 1.52 6.02
N THR A 31 -9.24 1.04 4.89
CA THR A 31 -8.10 1.64 4.18
C THR A 31 -8.48 1.97 2.75
N LEU A 32 -8.24 3.22 2.35
CA LEU A 32 -8.41 3.66 0.97
C LEU A 32 -7.10 3.39 0.20
N LEU A 33 -7.19 2.60 -0.86
CA LEU A 33 -6.09 2.36 -1.79
C LEU A 33 -6.25 3.28 -3.01
N LEU A 34 -5.28 4.16 -3.21
CA LEU A 34 -5.17 5.01 -4.40
C LEU A 34 -4.44 4.25 -5.51
N ASP A 35 -4.87 4.46 -6.76
CA ASP A 35 -4.24 3.90 -7.97
C ASP A 35 -3.93 2.40 -7.81
N ARG A 36 -4.93 1.64 -7.34
CA ARG A 36 -4.78 0.26 -6.87
C ARG A 36 -3.97 -0.63 -7.82
N ILE A 37 -4.18 -0.51 -9.13
CA ILE A 37 -3.51 -1.33 -10.14
C ILE A 37 -2.00 -1.04 -10.14
N ASP A 38 -1.62 0.23 -10.17
CA ASP A 38 -0.21 0.65 -10.19
C ASP A 38 0.46 0.33 -8.85
N LEU A 39 -0.27 0.52 -7.75
CA LEU A 39 0.18 0.18 -6.40
C LEU A 39 0.52 -1.31 -6.29
N VAL A 40 -0.39 -2.19 -6.72
CA VAL A 40 -0.19 -3.65 -6.69
C VAL A 40 0.94 -4.05 -7.63
N THR A 41 1.04 -3.44 -8.81
CA THR A 41 2.13 -3.71 -9.75
C THR A 41 3.49 -3.36 -9.16
N MET A 42 3.61 -2.17 -8.56
CA MET A 42 4.83 -1.72 -7.88
C MET A 42 5.19 -2.62 -6.70
N ALA A 43 4.20 -2.98 -5.88
CA ALA A 43 4.41 -3.86 -4.73
C ALA A 43 4.93 -5.24 -5.16
N ASN A 44 4.33 -5.81 -6.21
CA ASN A 44 4.78 -7.10 -6.76
C ASN A 44 6.22 -7.02 -7.28
N SER A 45 6.57 -5.99 -8.06
CA SER A 45 7.95 -5.81 -8.53
C SER A 45 8.96 -5.60 -7.40
N ALA A 46 8.52 -5.04 -6.27
CA ALA A 46 9.34 -4.79 -5.09
C ALA A 46 9.41 -5.96 -4.09
N ASN A 47 8.75 -7.10 -4.37
CA ASN A 47 8.58 -8.20 -3.40
C ASN A 47 7.98 -7.72 -2.06
N LEU A 48 6.99 -6.84 -2.12
CA LEU A 48 6.18 -6.36 -1.00
C LEU A 48 4.82 -7.05 -1.04
N ALA A 49 4.52 -7.86 -0.03
CA ALA A 49 3.21 -8.47 0.13
C ALA A 49 2.19 -7.45 0.66
N ILE A 50 0.98 -7.40 0.10
CA ILE A 50 -0.14 -6.62 0.64
C ILE A 50 -1.20 -7.61 1.10
N VAL A 51 -1.55 -7.55 2.37
CA VAL A 51 -2.50 -8.49 2.99
C VAL A 51 -3.64 -7.74 3.66
N VAL A 52 -4.83 -8.33 3.62
CA VAL A 52 -6.02 -7.80 4.29
C VAL A 52 -6.22 -8.59 5.59
N ILE A 53 -6.42 -7.86 6.69
CA ILE A 53 -6.75 -8.38 8.03
C ILE A 53 -8.17 -7.98 8.46
#